data_AF-A0A971S2C5-F1
#
_entry.id   AF-A0A971S2C5-F1
#
_cell.length_a   1.000
_cell.length_b   1.000
_cell.length_c   1.000
_cell.angle_alpha   90.00
_cell.angle_beta   90.00
_cell.angle_gamma   90.00
#
_symmetry.space_group_name_H-M   'P 1'
#
loop_
_entity.id
_entity.type
_entity.pdbx_description
1 polymer ?
#
loop_
_entity_poly.entity_id
_entity_poly.type
_entity_poly.pdbx_seq_one_letter_code
_entity_poly.pdbx_strand_id
1 'polypeptide(L)' 'MISYDDAVQMVLKNTDVLEAEEKPLLDCVGRVSAEDVHADISLPQSDISGPDGYA' A
#
# COMPACT_ATOMS: atom_id res chain seq x y z
N MET A 1 -33.25 -4.58 -21.31
CA MET A 1 -32.09 -5.35 -20.83
C MET A 1 -30.89 -4.41 -20.95
N ILE A 2 -30.12 -4.21 -19.89
CA ILE A 2 -28.91 -3.38 -19.95
C ILE A 2 -27.75 -4.20 -20.50
N SER A 3 -26.71 -3.54 -21.03
CA SER A 3 -25.50 -4.24 -21.47
C SER A 3 -24.68 -4.73 -20.27
N TYR A 4 -23.73 -5.64 -20.53
CA TYR A 4 -22.77 -6.08 -19.51
C TYR A 4 -21.97 -4.91 -18.95
N ASP A 5 -21.48 -4.03 -19.82
CA ASP A 5 -20.67 -2.87 -19.40
C ASP A 5 -21.49 -1.89 -18.55
N ASP A 6 -22.76 -1.67 -18.91
CA ASP A 6 -23.67 -0.85 -18.10
C ASP A 6 -23.88 -1.44 -16.70
N ALA A 7 -24.01 -2.77 -16.61
CA ALA A 7 -24.17 -3.46 -15.34
C ALA A 7 -22.93 -3.32 -14.45
N VAL A 8 -21.74 -3.49 -15.02
CA VAL A 8 -20.46 -3.30 -14.30
C VAL A 8 -20.34 -1.85 -13.81
N GLN A 9 -20.62 -0.88 -14.68
CA GLN A 9 -20.57 0.54 -14.31
C GLN A 9 -21.56 0.89 -13.22
N MET A 10 -22.77 0.32 -13.26
CA MET A 10 -23.78 0.53 -12.23
C MET A 10 -23.30 0.00 -10.87
N VAL A 11 -22.72 -1.19 -10.81
CA VAL A 11 -22.19 -1.77 -9.56
C VAL A 11 -21.06 -0.90 -8.99
N LEU A 12 -20.07 -0.55 -9.83
CA LEU A 12 -18.92 0.24 -9.39
C LEU A 12 -19.31 1.64 -8.91
N LYS A 13 -20.30 2.27 -9.54
CA LYS A 13 -20.78 3.61 -9.16
C LYS A 13 -21.61 3.66 -7.87
N ASN A 14 -22.20 2.53 -7.48
CA ASN A 14 -23.07 2.45 -6.29
C ASN A 14 -22.39 1.70 -5.12
N THR A 15 -21.11 1.36 -5.26
CA THR A 15 -20.33 0.73 -4.19
C THR A 15 -19.33 1.76 -3.67
N ASP A 16 -19.55 2.21 -2.44
CA ASP A 16 -18.66 3.17 -1.80
C ASP A 16 -17.37 2.52 -1.31
N VAL A 17 -16.29 3.30 -1.29
CA VAL A 17 -15.02 2.89 -0.65
C VAL A 17 -15.21 2.95 0.88
N LEU A 18 -14.67 1.96 1.59
CA LEU A 18 -14.72 1.91 3.04
C LEU A 18 -13.76 2.92 3.67
N GLU A 19 -14.08 3.37 4.88
CA GLU A 19 -13.20 4.23 5.68
C GLU A 19 -11.87 3.53 6.01
N ALA A 20 -10.82 4.34 6.16
CA ALA A 20 -9.52 3.85 6.59
C ALA A 20 -9.55 3.35 8.05
N GLU A 21 -8.75 2.32 8.35
CA GLU A 21 -8.57 1.81 9.71
C GLU A 21 -7.10 1.52 9.99
N GLU A 22 -6.68 1.72 11.24
CA GLU A 22 -5.36 1.31 11.71
C GLU A 22 -5.34 -0.18 12.05
N LYS A 23 -4.27 -0.86 11.64
CA LYS A 23 -4.03 -2.29 11.91
C LYS A 23 -2.56 -2.57 12.20
N PRO A 24 -2.27 -3.64 12.96
CA PRO A 24 -0.91 -4.17 13.05
C PRO A 24 -0.34 -4.51 11.67
N LEU A 25 0.97 -4.31 11.47
CA LEU A 25 1.64 -4.44 10.17
C LEU A 25 1.37 -5.79 9.47
N LEU A 26 1.38 -6.90 10.23
CA LEU A 26 1.18 -8.23 9.66
C LEU A 26 -0.27 -8.46 9.20
N ASP A 27 -1.23 -7.71 9.75
CA ASP A 27 -2.65 -7.75 9.36
C ASP A 27 -2.94 -6.84 8.14
N CYS A 28 -1.93 -6.09 7.68
CA CYS A 28 -2.04 -5.20 6.51
C CYS A 28 -1.80 -5.92 5.17
N VAL A 29 -1.37 -7.18 5.17
CA VAL A 29 -1.11 -7.94 3.94
C VAL A 29 -2.39 -8.05 3.10
N GLY A 30 -2.32 -7.61 1.84
CA GLY A 30 -3.45 -7.62 0.91
C GLY A 30 -4.40 -6.42 1.03
N ARG A 31 -4.14 -5.47 1.95
CA ARG A 31 -4.87 -4.21 2.04
C ARG A 31 -4.29 -3.15 1.10
N VAL A 32 -5.09 -2.11 0.84
CA VAL A 32 -4.65 -0.90 0.13
C VAL A 32 -4.20 0.12 1.18
N SER A 33 -3.02 0.73 1.00
CA SER A 33 -2.56 1.81 1.89
C SER A 33 -3.47 3.03 1.75
N ALA A 34 -3.94 3.55 2.87
CA ALA A 34 -4.75 4.76 2.92
C ALA A 34 -3.90 6.05 2.99
N GLU A 35 -2.59 5.92 3.19
CA GLU A 35 -1.64 7.01 3.32
C GLU A 35 -0.29 6.70 2.66
N ASP A 36 0.49 7.75 2.39
CA ASP A 36 1.86 7.62 1.91
C ASP A 36 2.78 7.15 3.05
N VAL A 37 3.76 6.31 2.72
CA VAL A 37 4.75 5.81 3.67
C VAL A 37 6.11 6.47 3.40
N HIS A 38 6.64 7.15 4.42
CA HIS A 38 7.94 7.81 4.35
C HIS A 38 8.97 7.12 5.24
N ALA A 39 10.23 7.15 4.82
CA ALA A 39 11.33 6.72 5.67
C ALA A 39 11.75 7.87 6.58
N ASP A 40 11.70 7.66 7.89
CA ASP A 40 12.16 8.66 8.87
C ASP A 40 13.69 8.75 8.95
N ILE A 41 14.40 7.78 8.35
CA ILE A 41 15.83 7.56 8.47
C ILE A 41 16.42 7.09 7.13
N SER A 42 17.67 7.44 6.88
CA SER A 42 18.45 6.84 5.79
C SER A 42 18.77 5.37 6.10
N LEU A 43 18.86 4.53 5.06
CA LEU A 43 19.33 3.15 5.18
C LEU A 43 20.49 2.92 4.18
N PRO A 44 21.72 2.65 4.64
CA PRO A 44 22.14 2.52 6.05
C PRO A 44 22.16 3.86 6.78
N GLN A 45 22.02 3.81 8.11
CA GLN A 45 22.09 5.02 8.96
C GLN A 45 23.51 5.52 9.21
N SER A 46 24.52 4.70 8.89
CA SER A 46 25.94 5.00 9.07
C SER A 46 26.74 4.34 7.96
N ASP A 47 28.01 4.71 7.82
CA ASP A 47 28.90 4.07 6.86
C ASP A 47 29.05 2.58 7.20
N ILE A 48 28.58 1.72 6.29
CA ILE A 48 28.73 0.27 6.39
C ILE A 48 29.54 -0.24 5.20
N SER A 49 30.39 -1.23 5.45
CA SER A 49 31.04 -1.98 4.36
C SER A 49 30.11 -3.10 3.91
N GLY A 50 29.82 -3.16 2.62
CA GLY A 50 29.10 -4.28 2.01
C GLY A 50 30.01 -5.51 1.83
N PRO A 51 31.14 -5.38 1.10
CA PRO A 51 32.10 -6.46 0.97
C PRO A 51 33.08 -6.52 2.14
N ASP A 52 33.67 -7.69 2.35
CA ASP A 52 34.83 -7.85 3.23
C ASP A 52 36.05 -7.16 2.60
N GLY A 53 36.78 -6.39 3.39
CA GLY A 53 37.92 -5.61 2.89
C GLY A 53 38.53 -4.71 3.96
N TYR A 54 39.21 -3.65 3.50
CA TYR A 54 39.84 -2.63 4.34
C TYR A 54 39.23 -1.26 4.00
N ALA A 55 39.07 -0.40 5.01
CA ALA A 55 38.50 0.95 4.88
C ALA A 55 39.45 1.93 4.18
#